data_AF-A0A0F9HS14-F1
#
_entry.id   AF-A0A0F9HS14-F1
#
_cell.length_a   1.000
_cell.length_b   1.000
_cell.length_c   1.000
_cell.angle_alpha   90.00
_cell.angle_beta   90.00
_cell.angle_gamma   90.00
#
_symmetry.space_group_name_H-M   'P 1'
#
loop_
_entity.id
_entity.type
_entity.pdbx_description
1 polymer ?
#
loop_
_entity_poly.entity_id
_entity_poly.type
_entity_poly.pdbx_seq_one_letter_code
_entity_poly.pdbx_strand_id
1 'polypeptide(L)' 'MLTYFCSDCQFHYREAELLKGKRCPECKAEVKPRLVLAGQVMGNE' A
#
# COMPACT_ATOMS: atom_id res chain seq x y z
N MET A 1 7.44 8.62 4.83
CA MET A 1 5.96 8.62 4.71
C MET A 1 5.54 7.18 4.45
N LEU A 2 4.57 6.64 5.20
CA LEU A 2 4.10 5.26 4.98
C LEU A 2 3.09 5.28 3.83
N THR A 3 3.31 4.47 2.79
CA THR A 3 2.36 4.27 1.69
C THR A 3 1.97 2.81 1.61
N TYR A 4 0.82 2.51 1.03
CA TYR A 4 0.35 1.15 0.86
C TYR A 4 0.20 0.84 -0.62
N PHE A 5 0.89 -0.20 -1.08
CA PHE A 5 0.84 -0.61 -2.48
C PHE A 5 -0.03 -1.86 -2.63
N CYS A 6 -0.98 -1.79 -3.56
CA CYS A 6 -1.76 -2.96 -3.98
C CYS A 6 -1.14 -3.55 -5.26
N SER A 7 -0.66 -4.79 -5.21
CA SER A 7 -0.06 -5.44 -6.39
C SER A 7 -1.07 -5.78 -7.48
N ASP A 8 -2.31 -6.13 -7.12
CA ASP A 8 -3.38 -6.43 -8.08
C ASP A 8 -3.79 -5.20 -8.89
N CYS A 9 -4.04 -4.08 -8.20
CA CYS A 9 -4.49 -2.85 -8.87
C CYS A 9 -3.33 -1.95 -9.29
N GLN A 10 -2.11 -2.24 -8.83
CA GLN A 10 -0.90 -1.43 -9.03
C GLN A 10 -1.04 0.04 -8.59
N PHE A 11 -1.90 0.29 -7.59
CA PHE A 11 -2.16 1.61 -7.03
C PHE A 11 -1.51 1.80 -5.66
N HIS A 12 -1.23 3.06 -5.34
CA HIS A 12 -0.75 3.49 -4.05
C HIS A 12 -1.88 4.18 -3.27
N TYR A 13 -2.02 3.80 -2.02
CA TYR A 13 -3.04 4.32 -1.11
C TYR A 13 -2.40 4.86 0.16
N ARG A 14 -3.03 5.88 0.74
CA ARG A 14 -2.73 6.30 2.12
C ARG A 14 -3.46 5.41 3.10
N GLU A 15 -2.98 5.34 4.34
CA GLU A 15 -3.63 4.53 5.39
C GLU A 15 -5.12 4.86 5.55
N ALA A 16 -5.47 6.15 5.45
CA ALA A 16 -6.84 6.64 5.57
C ALA A 16 -7.78 6.19 4.44
N GLU A 17 -7.23 5.74 3.30
CA GLU A 17 -8.00 5.29 2.14
C GLU A 17 -8.26 3.78 2.15
N LEU A 18 -7.60 3.05 3.05
CA LEU A 18 -7.73 1.60 3.14
C LEU A 18 -8.96 1.19 3.92
N LEU A 19 -9.50 0.02 3.53
CA LEU A 19 -10.51 -0.66 4.33
C LEU A 19 -9.90 -1.16 5.64
N LYS A 20 -10.78 -1.43 6.62
CA LYS A 20 -10.40 -2.00 7.92
C LYS A 20 -9.54 -3.25 7.73
N GLY A 21 -8.38 -3.28 8.38
CA GLY A 21 -7.41 -4.35 8.21
C GLY A 21 -6.42 -4.17 7.05
N LYS A 22 -6.21 -2.93 6.58
CA LYS A 22 -5.21 -2.58 5.55
C LYS A 22 -5.46 -3.33 4.24
N ARG A 23 -6.68 -3.18 3.71
CA ARG A 23 -7.10 -3.80 2.44
C ARG A 23 -7.39 -2.74 1.39
N CYS A 24 -7.10 -3.08 0.14
CA CYS A 24 -7.37 -2.26 -1.03
C CYS A 24 -8.89 -1.97 -1.13
N PRO A 25 -9.32 -0.71 -1.31
CA PRO A 25 -10.74 -0.40 -1.46
C PRO A 25 -11.35 -0.96 -2.75
N GLU A 26 -10.55 -1.13 -3.80
CA GLU A 26 -11.02 -1.58 -5.12
C GLU A 26 -11.21 -3.11 -5.18
N CYS A 27 -10.14 -3.86 -4.91
CA CYS A 27 -10.14 -5.31 -5.07
C CYS A 27 -10.26 -6.08 -3.75
N LYS A 28 -10.26 -5.38 -2.59
CA LYS A 28 -10.28 -5.98 -1.24
C LYS A 28 -9.06 -6.85 -0.90
N ALA A 29 -8.06 -6.92 -1.78
CA ALA A 29 -6.81 -7.61 -1.53
C ALA A 29 -6.05 -6.98 -0.35
N GLU A 30 -5.25 -7.78 0.34
CA GLU A 30 -4.36 -7.30 1.39
C GLU A 30 -3.29 -6.40 0.79
N VAL A 31 -3.10 -5.21 1.37
CA VAL A 31 -2.04 -4.30 0.94
C VAL A 31 -0.94 -4.23 1.99
N LYS A 32 0.31 -4.37 1.55
CA LYS A 32 1.46 -4.32 2.45
C LYS A 32 1.91 -2.87 2.64
N PRO A 33 2.19 -2.43 3.88
CA PRO A 33 2.79 -1.13 4.12
C PRO A 33 4.19 -1.11 3.49
N ARG A 34 4.45 -0.10 2.67
CA ARG A 34 5.75 0.16 2.06
C ARG A 34 6.29 1.47 2.57
N LEU A 35 7.52 1.43 3.08
CA LEU A 35 8.15 2.63 3.61
C LEU A 35 8.89 3.29 2.46
N VAL A 36 8.41 4.47 2.04
CA VAL A 36 9.10 5.26 1.02
C VAL A 36 10.03 6.22 1.75
N LEU A 37 11.33 5.94 1.64
CA LEU A 37 12.42 6.81 2.05
C LEU A 37 13.05 7.39 0.77
N ALA A 38 12.98 8.72 0.62
CA ALA A 38 13.67 9.46 -0.44
C ALA A 38 13.47 8.94 -1.88
N GLY A 39 12.25 8.52 -2.25
CA GLY A 39 11.95 8.03 -3.60
C GLY A 39 12.44 6.61 -3.89
N GLN A 40 13.11 5.96 -2.94
CA GLN A 40 13.42 4.55 -2.99
C GLN A 40 12.39 3.78 -2.16
N VAL A 41 11.68 2.90 -2.85
CA VAL A 41 10.71 2.01 -2.23
C VAL A 41 11.49 0.90 -1.52
N MET A 42 11.66 0.99 -0.20
CA MET A 42 12.28 -0.08 0.59
C MET A 42 11.18 -0.98 1.19
N GLY A 43 11.35 -2.29 0.96
CA GLY A 43 10.36 -3.35 1.19
C GLY A 43 10.25 -4.20 -0.08
N ASN A 44 11.30 -4.99 -0.37
CA ASN A 44 11.37 -6.47 -0.32
C ASN A 44 10.31 -7.13 -1.21
N GLU A 45 10.65 -7.93 -2.22
CA GLU A 45 11.79 -8.83 -2.44
C GLU A 45 12.04 -9.02 -3.95
#